data_AF-A0AAV5W141-F1
#
_entry.id   AF-A0AAV5W141-F1
#
_cell.length_a   1.000
_cell.length_b   1.000
_cell.length_c   1.000
_cell.angle_alpha   90.00
_cell.angle_beta   90.00
_cell.angle_gamma   90.00
#
_symmetry.space_group_name_H-M   'P 1'
#
loop_
_entity.id
_entity.type
_entity.pdbx_description
1 polymer ?
#
loop_
_entity_poly.entity_id
_entity_poly.type
_entity_poly.pdbx_seq_one_letter_code
_entity_poly.pdbx_strand_id
1 'polypeptide(L)'
;RYSRMWRHFDAGLYSFLKNQVYLPLLTHPKLSTGLGRPLALVSAFLVVVAWHGTQRNYVFWVCLSALELIIERVGVSIWDGQGFQGFRARNGDVAVRRSAAWGMILTVAPGILGVFYFLSGAQFGDSLVLKIIINGLVGVFTLDFSVTNGTPSPGLFLLYLLALGYFFNQTCLELEFKHRKAPKTIDNDNNNSIKKVE
;
A
#
# COMPACT_ATOMS: atom_id res chain seq x y z
N ARG A 1 -0.08 6.66 -0.19
CA ARG A 1 -1.09 6.28 0.82
C ARG A 1 -1.98 5.23 0.20
N TYR A 2 -1.83 3.99 0.64
CA TYR A 2 -2.50 2.84 0.04
C TYR A 2 -4.00 2.84 0.32
N SER A 3 -4.42 3.38 1.47
CA SER A 3 -5.82 3.58 1.79
C SER A 3 -6.59 4.40 0.73
N ARG A 4 -5.89 5.16 -0.14
CA ARG A 4 -6.51 5.84 -1.30
C ARG A 4 -6.67 4.90 -2.49
N MET A 5 -5.78 3.95 -2.73
CA MET A 5 -5.93 2.94 -3.79
C MET A 5 -7.21 2.14 -3.57
N TRP A 6 -7.45 1.62 -2.36
CA TRP A 6 -8.67 0.85 -2.05
C TRP A 6 -9.99 1.59 -2.34
N ARG A 7 -9.98 2.93 -2.24
CA ARG A 7 -11.15 3.77 -2.55
C ARG A 7 -11.47 3.83 -4.04
N HIS A 8 -10.45 3.67 -4.89
CA HIS A 8 -10.55 3.82 -6.33
C HIS A 8 -10.45 2.48 -7.06
N PHE A 9 -9.93 1.43 -6.43
CA PHE A 9 -9.84 0.08 -7.00
C PHE A 9 -11.24 -0.49 -7.27
N ASP A 10 -12.15 -0.37 -6.30
CA ASP A 10 -13.57 -0.64 -6.47
C ASP A 10 -14.39 0.34 -5.63
N ALA A 11 -14.84 1.42 -6.27
CA ALA A 11 -15.58 2.49 -5.60
C ALA A 11 -16.94 2.00 -5.08
N GLY A 12 -17.57 1.05 -5.78
CA GLY A 12 -18.88 0.50 -5.40
C GLY A 12 -18.77 -0.36 -4.14
N LEU A 13 -17.86 -1.34 -4.17
CA LEU A 13 -17.57 -2.19 -3.02
C LEU A 13 -17.07 -1.36 -1.83
N TYR A 14 -16.17 -0.40 -2.06
CA TYR A 14 -15.69 0.48 -1.00
C TYR A 14 -16.84 1.27 -0.36
N SER A 15 -17.74 1.86 -1.16
CA SER A 15 -18.90 2.60 -0.66
C SER A 15 -19.83 1.71 0.16
N PHE A 16 -20.10 0.49 -0.32
CA PHE A 16 -20.88 -0.51 0.41
C PHE A 16 -20.24 -0.87 1.76
N LEU A 17 -18.97 -1.30 1.75
CA LEU A 17 -18.23 -1.67 2.97
C LEU A 17 -18.17 -0.50 3.96
N LYS A 18 -17.94 0.72 3.48
CA LYS A 18 -17.88 1.91 4.32
C LYS A 18 -19.22 2.18 5.01
N ASN A 19 -20.30 2.22 4.23
CA ASN A 19 -21.60 2.70 4.70
C ASN A 19 -22.42 1.62 5.41
N GLN A 20 -22.30 0.36 5.00
CA GLN A 20 -23.12 -0.74 5.52
C GLN A 20 -22.41 -1.59 6.57
N VAL A 21 -21.07 -1.57 6.63
CA VAL A 21 -20.30 -2.40 7.57
C VAL A 21 -19.48 -1.54 8.52
N TYR A 22 -18.55 -0.76 7.99
CA TYR A 22 -17.55 -0.05 8.79
C TYR A 22 -18.15 1.06 9.66
N LEU A 23 -18.95 1.97 9.09
CA LEU A 23 -19.57 3.07 9.84
C LEU A 23 -20.56 2.57 10.91
N PRO A 24 -21.50 1.65 10.62
CA PRO A 24 -22.42 1.13 11.63
C PRO A 24 -21.69 0.47 12.80
N LEU A 25 -20.63 -0.31 12.56
CA LEU A 25 -19.83 -0.92 13.62
C LEU A 25 -19.07 0.10 14.45
N LEU A 26 -18.60 1.18 13.82
CA LEU A 26 -17.83 2.23 14.49
C LEU A 26 -18.71 3.15 15.36
N THR A 27 -19.94 3.43 14.93
CA THR A 27 -20.89 4.27 15.66
C THR A 27 -21.69 3.50 16.70
N HIS A 28 -21.61 2.16 16.71
CA HIS A 28 -22.32 1.34 17.66
C HIS A 28 -21.80 1.58 19.10
N PRO A 29 -22.65 1.96 20.07
CA PRO A 29 -22.22 2.39 21.41
C PRO A 29 -21.39 1.35 22.19
N LYS A 30 -21.67 0.05 21.97
CA LYS A 30 -20.94 -1.05 22.63
C LYS A 30 -19.57 -1.35 22.01
N LEU A 31 -19.34 -0.88 20.78
CA LEU A 31 -18.13 -1.16 20.01
C LEU A 31 -17.27 0.09 19.82
N SER A 32 -17.82 1.29 20.04
CA SER A 32 -17.11 2.56 19.79
C SER A 32 -15.88 2.79 20.69
N THR A 33 -15.73 2.06 21.80
CA THR A 33 -14.61 2.17 22.73
C THR A 33 -13.51 1.13 22.48
N GLY A 34 -12.24 1.56 22.46
CA GLY A 34 -11.07 0.68 22.39
C GLY A 34 -10.93 -0.03 21.04
N LEU A 35 -11.41 -1.28 20.96
CA LEU A 35 -11.21 -2.20 19.82
C LEU A 35 -12.21 -2.02 18.67
N GLY A 36 -13.12 -1.05 18.73
CA GLY A 36 -14.11 -0.81 17.67
C GLY A 36 -13.54 -0.63 16.28
N ARG A 37 -12.48 0.19 16.16
CA ARG A 37 -11.83 0.45 14.87
C ARG A 37 -11.19 -0.80 14.25
N PRO A 38 -10.34 -1.57 14.96
CA PRO A 38 -9.80 -2.80 14.38
C PRO A 38 -10.89 -3.83 14.11
N LEU A 39 -11.91 -3.96 14.96
CA LEU A 39 -13.03 -4.89 14.72
C LEU A 39 -13.86 -4.50 13.49
N ALA A 40 -14.15 -3.21 13.29
CA ALA A 40 -14.85 -2.71 12.11
C ALA A 40 -14.03 -2.95 10.83
N LEU A 41 -12.71 -2.79 10.89
CA LEU A 41 -11.82 -3.07 9.77
C LEU A 41 -11.76 -4.56 9.44
N VAL A 42 -11.59 -5.43 10.44
CA VAL A 42 -11.61 -6.89 10.27
C VAL A 42 -12.95 -7.33 9.70
N SER A 43 -14.06 -6.81 10.21
CA SER A 43 -15.40 -7.13 9.73
C SER A 43 -15.60 -6.73 8.26
N ALA A 44 -15.10 -5.56 7.85
CA ALA A 44 -15.13 -5.16 6.44
C ALA A 44 -14.36 -6.16 5.55
N PHE A 45 -13.18 -6.61 5.98
CA PHE A 45 -12.42 -7.62 5.23
C PHE A 45 -13.08 -9.00 5.22
N LEU A 46 -13.74 -9.41 6.31
CA LEU A 46 -14.49 -10.67 6.35
C LEU A 46 -15.65 -10.66 5.34
N VAL A 47 -16.33 -9.53 5.18
CA VAL A 47 -17.37 -9.37 4.15
C VAL A 47 -16.79 -9.50 2.74
N VAL A 48 -15.59 -8.96 2.49
CA VAL A 48 -14.89 -9.14 1.20
C VAL A 48 -14.59 -10.62 0.93
N VAL A 49 -14.10 -11.36 1.93
CA VAL A 49 -13.85 -12.81 1.79
C VAL A 49 -15.16 -13.56 1.56
N ALA A 50 -16.23 -13.24 2.29
CA ALA A 50 -17.53 -13.87 2.10
C ALA A 50 -18.11 -13.62 0.71
N TRP A 51 -17.91 -12.41 0.16
CA TRP A 51 -18.36 -12.02 -1.17
C TRP A 51 -17.61 -12.74 -2.31
N HIS A 52 -16.28 -12.78 -2.24
CA HIS A 52 -15.47 -13.42 -3.28
C HIS A 52 -15.36 -14.95 -3.12
N GLY A 53 -15.74 -15.47 -1.96
CA GLY A 53 -15.62 -16.87 -1.59
C GLY A 53 -14.29 -17.21 -0.91
N THR A 54 -14.23 -18.39 -0.32
CA THR A 54 -13.10 -18.86 0.49
C THR A 54 -12.01 -19.57 -0.31
N GLN A 55 -11.94 -19.32 -1.62
CA GLN A 55 -10.84 -19.86 -2.43
C GLN A 55 -9.51 -19.25 -1.99
N ARG A 56 -8.44 -20.06 -2.04
CA ARG A 56 -7.12 -19.70 -1.51
C ARG A 56 -6.62 -18.36 -2.04
N ASN A 57 -6.76 -18.11 -3.33
CA ASN A 57 -6.35 -16.87 -3.99
C ASN A 57 -7.02 -15.62 -3.40
N TYR A 58 -8.32 -15.66 -3.13
CA TYR A 58 -9.05 -14.52 -2.56
C TYR A 58 -8.67 -14.29 -1.10
N VAL A 59 -8.49 -15.36 -0.32
CA VAL A 59 -8.05 -15.26 1.08
C VAL A 59 -6.66 -14.63 1.16
N PHE A 60 -5.69 -15.08 0.34
CA PHE A 60 -4.34 -14.49 0.31
C PHE A 60 -4.36 -13.03 -0.14
N TRP A 61 -5.14 -12.69 -1.17
CA TRP A 61 -5.29 -11.31 -1.63
C TRP A 61 -5.81 -10.39 -0.52
N VAL A 62 -6.86 -10.81 0.21
CA VAL A 62 -7.40 -10.04 1.34
C VAL A 62 -6.38 -9.92 2.47
N CYS A 63 -5.69 -11.00 2.82
CA CYS A 63 -4.64 -10.98 3.86
C CYS A 63 -3.49 -10.01 3.51
N LEU A 64 -3.01 -10.03 2.27
CA LEU A 64 -1.96 -9.13 1.79
C LEU A 64 -2.42 -7.66 1.80
N SER A 65 -3.68 -7.42 1.47
CA SER A 65 -4.28 -6.10 1.49
C SER A 65 -4.46 -5.56 2.92
N ALA A 66 -4.85 -6.43 3.86
CA ALA A 66 -4.92 -6.10 5.28
C ALA A 66 -3.51 -5.81 5.84
N LEU A 67 -2.52 -6.63 5.48
CA LEU A 67 -1.12 -6.42 5.84
C LEU A 67 -0.62 -5.05 5.35
N GLU A 68 -0.94 -4.67 4.11
CA GLU A 68 -0.53 -3.37 3.57
C GLU A 68 -1.11 -2.18 4.35
N LEU A 69 -2.37 -2.27 4.79
CA LEU A 69 -2.99 -1.28 5.67
C LEU A 69 -2.31 -1.20 7.04
N ILE A 70 -1.90 -2.34 7.61
CA ILE A 70 -1.15 -2.38 8.87
C ILE A 70 0.20 -1.68 8.68
N ILE A 71 0.93 -2.01 7.61
CA ILE A 71 2.22 -1.39 7.31
C ILE A 71 2.07 0.12 7.10
N GLU A 72 1.02 0.59 6.41
CA GLU A 72 0.74 2.02 6.28
C GLU A 72 0.53 2.69 7.65
N ARG A 73 -0.20 2.04 8.56
CA ARG A 73 -0.42 2.57 9.93
C ARG A 73 0.86 2.62 10.75
N VAL A 74 1.67 1.56 10.69
CA VAL A 74 2.99 1.53 11.33
C VAL A 74 3.87 2.63 10.74
N GLY A 75 3.88 2.81 9.43
CA GLY A 75 4.63 3.87 8.75
C GLY A 75 4.24 5.27 9.21
N VAL A 76 2.95 5.55 9.38
CA VAL A 76 2.49 6.83 9.96
C VAL A 76 2.96 6.97 11.42
N SER A 77 2.84 5.92 12.22
CA SER A 77 3.29 5.94 13.62
C SER A 77 4.79 6.17 13.75
N ILE A 78 5.60 5.58 12.86
CA ILE A 78 7.06 5.81 12.81
C ILE A 78 7.33 7.26 12.39
N TRP A 79 6.63 7.75 11.36
CA TRP A 79 6.78 9.11 10.87
C TRP A 79 6.51 10.15 11.96
N ASP A 80 5.45 9.98 12.74
CA ASP A 80 5.07 10.92 13.81
C ASP A 80 5.94 10.78 15.08
N GLY A 81 6.75 9.72 15.18
CA GLY A 81 7.61 9.45 16.33
C GLY A 81 8.76 10.47 16.47
N GLN A 82 9.04 10.87 17.72
CA GLN A 82 10.10 11.83 18.04
C GLN A 82 11.49 11.40 17.52
N GLY A 83 11.79 10.11 17.56
CA GLY A 83 13.05 9.57 17.04
C GLY A 83 13.22 9.81 15.54
N PHE A 84 12.14 9.63 14.76
CA PHE A 84 12.16 9.87 13.32
C PHE A 84 12.23 11.36 12.99
N GLN A 85 11.52 12.21 13.74
CA GLN A 85 11.62 13.66 13.58
C GLN A 85 13.05 14.17 13.90
N GLY A 86 13.70 13.63 14.94
CA GLY A 86 15.10 13.92 15.25
C GLY A 86 16.08 13.39 14.20
N PHE A 87 15.78 12.25 13.56
CA PHE A 87 16.54 11.77 12.39
C PHE A 87 16.40 12.71 11.19
N ARG A 88 15.18 13.22 10.95
CA ARG A 88 14.89 14.18 9.86
C ARG A 88 15.61 15.51 10.05
N ALA A 89 15.60 16.06 11.27
CA ALA A 89 16.30 17.29 11.58
C ALA A 89 17.81 17.19 11.36
N ARG A 90 18.41 16.01 11.60
CA ARG A 90 19.86 15.78 11.45
C ARG A 90 20.30 15.53 10.01
N ASN A 91 19.55 14.73 9.24
CA ASN A 91 19.99 14.27 7.92
C ASN A 91 19.38 15.06 6.75
N GLY A 92 18.43 15.95 7.02
CA GLY A 92 17.75 16.76 6.02
C GLY A 92 16.73 15.99 5.17
N ASP A 93 15.94 16.72 4.40
CA ASP A 93 14.80 16.16 3.66
C ASP A 93 15.21 15.17 2.55
N VAL A 94 16.39 15.34 1.94
CA VAL A 94 16.86 14.46 0.86
C VAL A 94 17.18 13.06 1.37
N ALA A 95 17.89 12.95 2.49
CA ALA A 95 18.22 11.65 3.08
C ALA A 95 16.97 10.93 3.60
N VAL A 96 16.05 11.67 4.22
CA VAL A 96 14.74 11.13 4.66
C VAL A 96 13.92 10.62 3.49
N ARG A 97 13.95 11.31 2.35
CA ARG A 97 13.25 10.83 1.16
C ARG A 97 13.85 9.52 0.64
N ARG A 98 15.19 9.40 0.65
CA ARG A 98 15.88 8.17 0.25
C ARG A 98 15.54 6.99 1.16
N SER A 99 15.49 7.19 2.47
CA SER A 99 15.06 6.13 3.39
C SER A 99 13.57 5.81 3.26
N ALA A 100 12.72 6.82 3.06
CA ALA A 100 11.29 6.61 2.83
C ALA A 100 11.02 5.79 1.55
N ALA A 101 11.78 5.99 0.47
CA ALA A 101 11.64 5.22 -0.75
C ALA A 101 11.86 3.71 -0.54
N TRP A 102 12.83 3.34 0.30
CA TRP A 102 13.04 1.95 0.72
C TRP A 102 11.89 1.44 1.58
N GLY A 103 11.44 2.22 2.56
CA GLY A 103 10.29 1.86 3.40
C GLY A 103 9.00 1.64 2.59
N MET A 104 8.79 2.42 1.53
CA MET A 104 7.64 2.28 0.64
C MET A 104 7.63 0.97 -0.15
N ILE A 105 8.77 0.30 -0.34
CA ILE A 105 8.79 -1.04 -0.96
C ILE A 105 8.02 -2.04 -0.09
N LEU A 106 8.15 -1.92 1.24
CA LEU A 106 7.44 -2.80 2.18
C LEU A 106 5.92 -2.64 2.06
N THR A 107 5.41 -1.46 1.70
CA THR A 107 3.99 -1.27 1.38
C THR A 107 3.62 -1.76 -0.02
N VAL A 108 4.42 -1.43 -1.04
CA VAL A 108 4.07 -1.71 -2.44
C VAL A 108 4.13 -3.21 -2.77
N ALA A 109 5.06 -3.95 -2.18
CA ALA A 109 5.24 -5.38 -2.48
C ALA A 109 3.99 -6.23 -2.13
N PRO A 110 3.42 -6.17 -0.92
CA PRO A 110 2.15 -6.84 -0.61
C PRO A 110 1.01 -6.47 -1.57
N GLY A 111 0.89 -5.21 -1.97
CA GLY A 111 -0.15 -4.76 -2.89
C GLY A 111 -0.04 -5.38 -4.28
N ILE A 112 1.16 -5.36 -4.87
CA ILE A 112 1.43 -5.99 -6.17
C ILE A 112 1.19 -7.50 -6.08
N LEU A 113 1.74 -8.16 -5.06
CA LEU A 113 1.55 -9.60 -4.84
C LEU A 113 0.06 -9.93 -4.68
N GLY A 114 -0.68 -9.14 -3.91
CA GLY A 114 -2.11 -9.31 -3.70
C GLY A 114 -2.89 -9.28 -5.00
N VAL A 115 -2.63 -8.29 -5.88
CA VAL A 115 -3.28 -8.19 -7.19
C VAL A 115 -2.93 -9.39 -8.08
N PHE A 116 -1.68 -9.85 -8.07
CA PHE A 116 -1.31 -11.06 -8.80
C PHE A 116 -2.05 -12.29 -8.29
N TYR A 117 -2.18 -12.49 -6.98
CA TYR A 117 -2.99 -13.60 -6.44
C TYR A 117 -4.46 -13.49 -6.86
N PHE A 118 -5.02 -12.28 -6.80
CA PHE A 118 -6.40 -12.04 -7.19
C PHE A 118 -6.67 -12.44 -8.66
N LEU A 119 -5.76 -12.10 -9.57
CA LEU A 119 -5.94 -12.30 -11.01
C LEU A 119 -5.44 -13.65 -11.56
N SER A 120 -4.35 -14.20 -11.01
CA SER A 120 -3.65 -15.36 -11.60
C SER A 120 -4.08 -16.72 -11.08
N GLY A 121 -4.93 -16.77 -10.05
CA GLY A 121 -5.34 -18.01 -9.39
C GLY A 121 -4.26 -18.57 -8.44
N ALA A 122 -4.65 -19.53 -7.61
CA ALA A 122 -3.84 -19.97 -6.46
C ALA A 122 -2.51 -20.63 -6.86
N GLN A 123 -2.50 -21.43 -7.94
CA GLN A 123 -1.30 -22.19 -8.35
C GLN A 123 -0.17 -21.29 -8.85
N PHE A 124 -0.51 -20.24 -9.59
CA PHE A 124 0.47 -19.27 -10.09
C PHE A 124 0.92 -18.33 -8.97
N GLY A 125 -0.01 -17.88 -8.11
CA GLY A 125 0.30 -17.05 -6.94
C GLY A 125 1.28 -17.73 -5.97
N ASP A 126 1.02 -18.99 -5.61
CA ASP A 126 1.88 -19.77 -4.71
C ASP A 126 3.31 -19.89 -5.31
N SER A 127 3.39 -20.17 -6.61
CA SER A 127 4.66 -20.23 -7.34
C SER A 127 5.41 -18.90 -7.35
N LEU A 128 4.69 -17.78 -7.51
CA LEU A 128 5.27 -16.44 -7.52
C LEU A 128 5.88 -16.10 -6.14
N VAL A 129 5.16 -16.31 -5.05
CA VAL A 129 5.67 -15.97 -3.69
C VAL A 129 6.82 -16.86 -3.27
N LEU A 130 6.70 -18.19 -3.46
CA LEU A 130 7.76 -19.12 -3.10
C LEU A 130 9.04 -18.85 -3.92
N LYS A 131 8.91 -18.70 -5.24
CA LYS A 131 10.09 -18.59 -6.11
C LYS A 131 10.70 -17.20 -6.11
N ILE A 132 9.91 -16.13 -6.03
CA ILE A 132 10.44 -14.76 -6.14
C ILE A 132 10.77 -14.18 -4.77
N ILE A 133 9.89 -14.34 -3.78
CA ILE A 133 10.11 -13.73 -2.46
C ILE A 133 11.02 -14.62 -1.61
N ILE A 134 10.64 -15.88 -1.37
CA ILE A 134 11.41 -16.74 -0.45
C ILE A 134 12.75 -17.12 -1.05
N ASN A 135 12.76 -17.75 -2.23
CA ASN A 135 14.01 -18.16 -2.87
C ASN A 135 14.84 -16.95 -3.32
N GLY A 136 14.20 -15.83 -3.67
CA GLY A 136 14.93 -14.59 -3.96
C GLY A 136 15.61 -14.02 -2.73
N LEU A 137 14.94 -13.98 -1.57
CA LEU A 137 15.55 -13.53 -0.32
C LEU A 137 16.71 -14.43 0.07
N VAL A 138 16.52 -15.75 0.01
CA VAL A 138 17.61 -16.72 0.26
C VAL A 138 18.77 -16.45 -0.70
N GLY A 139 18.51 -16.29 -2.00
CA GLY A 139 19.53 -15.99 -3.00
C GLY A 139 20.30 -14.69 -2.72
N VAL A 140 19.61 -13.63 -2.26
CA VAL A 140 20.25 -12.38 -1.84
C VAL A 140 21.13 -12.61 -0.61
N PHE A 141 20.67 -13.38 0.38
CA PHE A 141 21.45 -13.69 1.59
C PHE A 141 22.66 -14.58 1.30
N THR A 142 22.53 -15.53 0.37
CA THR A 142 23.63 -16.41 -0.06
C THR A 142 24.53 -15.76 -1.11
N LEU A 143 24.25 -14.51 -1.51
CA LEU A 143 24.95 -13.77 -2.56
C LEU A 143 24.99 -14.51 -3.92
N ASP A 144 23.95 -15.30 -4.21
CA ASP A 144 23.81 -15.98 -5.50
C ASP A 144 23.18 -15.05 -6.53
N PHE A 145 24.04 -14.38 -7.30
CA PHE A 145 23.68 -13.52 -8.42
C PHE A 145 24.07 -14.12 -9.77
N SER A 146 24.15 -15.44 -9.84
CA SER A 146 24.54 -16.14 -11.06
C SER A 146 23.47 -16.03 -12.15
N VAL A 147 23.91 -16.11 -13.41
CA VAL A 147 23.04 -16.25 -14.58
C VAL A 147 23.40 -17.57 -15.23
N THR A 148 22.52 -18.55 -15.11
CA THR A 148 22.72 -19.87 -15.72
C THR A 148 21.86 -19.95 -16.97
N ASN A 149 22.48 -20.22 -18.13
CA ASN A 149 21.79 -20.38 -19.43
C ASN A 149 20.83 -19.22 -19.78
N GLY A 150 21.22 -17.98 -19.46
CA GLY A 150 20.40 -16.79 -19.71
C GLY A 150 19.22 -16.60 -18.75
N THR A 151 19.00 -17.52 -17.81
CA THR A 151 18.02 -17.35 -16.73
C THR A 151 18.71 -16.76 -15.48
N PRO A 152 18.26 -15.58 -14.99
CA PRO A 152 18.83 -14.99 -13.78
C PRO A 152 18.45 -15.83 -12.55
N SER A 153 19.35 -15.91 -11.57
CA SER A 153 19.04 -16.50 -10.27
C SER A 153 17.85 -15.78 -9.61
N PRO A 154 17.09 -16.45 -8.73
CA PRO A 154 16.03 -15.81 -7.95
C PRO A 154 16.52 -14.60 -7.15
N GLY A 155 17.76 -14.64 -6.65
CA GLY A 155 18.39 -13.54 -5.91
C GLY A 155 18.63 -12.31 -6.77
N LEU A 156 19.18 -12.49 -7.98
CA LEU A 156 19.40 -11.41 -8.93
C LEU A 156 18.06 -10.81 -9.41
N PHE A 157 17.07 -11.67 -9.66
CA PHE A 157 15.74 -11.23 -10.06
C PHE A 157 15.06 -10.40 -8.95
N LEU A 158 15.13 -10.83 -7.69
CA LEU A 158 14.60 -10.05 -6.57
C LEU A 158 15.34 -8.73 -6.41
N LEU A 159 16.67 -8.71 -6.53
CA LEU A 159 17.46 -7.47 -6.48
C LEU A 159 17.03 -6.48 -7.57
N TYR A 160 16.78 -6.97 -8.79
CA TYR A 160 16.26 -6.15 -9.87
C TYR A 160 14.88 -5.56 -9.54
N LEU A 161 13.96 -6.36 -8.99
CA LEU A 161 12.64 -5.88 -8.56
C LEU A 161 12.75 -4.83 -7.44
N LEU A 162 13.64 -5.03 -6.47
CA LEU A 162 13.88 -4.06 -5.40
C LEU A 162 14.46 -2.75 -5.94
N ALA A 163 15.42 -2.83 -6.87
CA ALA A 163 15.99 -1.66 -7.51
C ALA A 163 14.93 -0.87 -8.30
N LEU A 164 14.13 -1.57 -9.11
CA LEU A 164 13.03 -0.97 -9.88
C LEU A 164 12.01 -0.31 -8.95
N GLY A 165 11.60 -1.01 -7.88
CA GLY A 165 10.69 -0.48 -6.86
C GLY A 165 11.23 0.76 -6.17
N TYR A 166 12.53 0.79 -5.85
CA TYR A 166 13.19 1.96 -5.29
C TYR A 166 13.14 3.16 -6.24
N PHE A 167 13.48 2.98 -7.52
CA PHE A 167 13.42 4.07 -8.51
C PHE A 167 12.00 4.56 -8.74
N PHE A 168 11.02 3.66 -8.82
CA PHE A 168 9.61 4.00 -8.89
C PHE A 168 9.19 4.86 -7.70
N ASN A 169 9.49 4.43 -6.47
CA ASN A 169 9.16 5.16 -5.26
C ASN A 169 9.85 6.54 -5.20
N GLN A 170 11.12 6.63 -5.64
CA GLN A 170 11.83 7.91 -5.74
C GLN A 170 11.13 8.89 -6.67
N THR A 171 10.72 8.43 -7.86
CA THR A 171 9.97 9.26 -8.81
C THR A 171 8.66 9.73 -8.20
N CYS A 172 7.90 8.83 -7.55
CA CYS A 172 6.64 9.20 -6.90
C CYS A 172 6.85 10.26 -5.80
N LEU A 173 7.87 10.09 -4.96
CA LEU A 173 8.19 11.05 -3.89
C LEU A 173 8.68 12.40 -4.44
N GLU A 174 9.44 12.40 -5.53
CA GLU A 174 9.85 13.62 -6.22
C GLU A 174 8.64 14.38 -6.79
N LEU A 175 7.72 13.67 -7.44
CA LEU A 175 6.49 14.26 -7.97
C LEU A 175 5.60 14.85 -6.86
N GLU A 176 5.45 14.14 -5.75
CA GLU A 176 4.70 14.64 -4.59
C GLU A 176 5.36 15.90 -3.99
N PHE A 177 6.70 15.90 -3.89
CA PHE A 177 7.43 17.06 -3.37
C PHE A 177 7.30 18.28 -4.27
N LYS A 178 7.41 18.11 -5.60
CA LYS A 178 7.19 19.19 -6.57
C LYS A 178 5.77 19.74 -6.49
N HIS A 179 4.76 18.88 -6.38
CA HIS A 179 3.36 19.31 -6.19
C HIS A 179 3.14 20.09 -4.89
N ARG A 180 3.80 19.72 -3.79
CA ARG A 180 3.69 20.47 -2.53
C ARG A 180 4.34 21.85 -2.57
N LYS A 181 5.37 22.03 -3.40
CA LYS A 181 6.07 23.31 -3.59
C LYS A 181 5.48 24.19 -4.69
N ALA A 182 4.68 23.63 -5.59
CA ALA A 182 3.97 24.42 -6.58
C ALA A 182 3.09 25.45 -5.84
N PRO A 183 3.14 26.74 -6.22
CA PRO A 183 2.22 27.72 -5.67
C PRO A 183 0.80 27.21 -5.94
N LYS A 184 -0.04 27.15 -4.90
CA LYS A 184 -1.47 26.92 -5.10
C LYS A 184 -1.96 28.07 -5.96
N THR A 185 -2.23 27.83 -7.24
CA THR A 185 -3.03 28.73 -8.04
C THR A 185 -4.36 28.84 -7.31
N ILE A 186 -4.61 30.01 -6.73
CA ILE A 186 -5.91 30.36 -6.18
C ILE A 186 -6.81 30.46 -7.40
N ASP A 187 -7.55 29.39 -7.71
CA ASP A 187 -8.61 29.42 -8.70
C ASP A 187 -9.69 30.37 -8.19
N ASN A 188 -9.60 31.63 -8.62
CA ASN A 188 -10.55 32.70 -8.40
C ASN A 188 -11.77 32.59 -9.34
N ASP A 189 -12.20 31.37 -9.69
CA ASP A 189 -13.27 31.15 -10.68
C ASP A 189 -14.67 30.98 -10.08
N ASN A 190 -14.87 31.30 -8.79
CA ASN A 190 -16.18 31.22 -8.13
C ASN A 190 -16.92 32.57 -8.00
N ASN A 191 -16.57 33.61 -8.76
CA ASN A 191 -17.25 34.91 -8.64
C ASN A 191 -17.98 35.43 -9.89
N ASN A 192 -18.27 34.57 -10.89
CA ASN A 192 -18.95 35.01 -12.12
C ASN A 192 -20.18 34.19 -12.57
N SER A 193 -20.71 33.29 -11.75
CA SER A 193 -21.89 32.47 -12.11
C SER A 193 -23.18 32.80 -11.35
N ILE A 194 -23.21 33.84 -10.51
CA ILE A 194 -24.42 34.25 -9.75
C ILE A 194 -24.96 35.65 -10.19
N LYS A 195 -24.55 36.18 -11.36
CA LYS A 195 -25.06 37.47 -11.90
C LYS A 195 -25.69 37.40 -13.29
N LYS A 196 -26.27 36.27 -13.68
CA LYS A 196 -27.16 36.19 -14.86
C LYS A 196 -28.33 35.25 -14.63
N VAL A 197 -29.26 35.67 -13.79
CA VAL A 197 -30.69 35.38 -13.91
C VAL A 197 -31.42 36.63 -13.42
N GLU A 198 -31.51 37.62 -14.31
CA GLU A 198 -32.70 38.47 -14.43
C GLU A 198 -33.55 37.88 -15.55
#